data_AF-A0A9N9I5B1-F1
#
_entry.id   AF-A0A9N9I5B1-F1
#
_cell.length_a   1.000
_cell.length_b   1.000
_cell.length_c   1.000
_cell.angle_alpha   90.00
_cell.angle_beta   90.00
_cell.angle_gamma   90.00
#
_symmetry.space_group_name_H-M   'P 1'
#
loop_
_entity.id
_entity.type
_entity.pdbx_description
1 polymer ?
#
loop_
_entity_poly.entity_id
_entity_poly.type
_entity_poly.pdbx_seq_one_letter_code
_entity_poly.pdbx_strand_id
1 'polypeptide(L)'
;MVETIYFARHGHRMDWIMPINNTTYPTNLSWDPRLSDHGCNQALELSQYFVKNNIKIDRIYSSPLYRTLQTATIIADKLDLEIFIEYGLSEWYNPFETKIYPGCAPLSLLCEFFPRINSTYIPITKLPNNGETFQELHRRMNKTMQSLISAEDNIKCILVIVHAASLVAGVKALIKQPNAVINCATCSLTKCTRSQESWVLELNGDTSSLSHGSENNCIFTEVVENDNDVEEMQINNTESEFMS
;
A
#
# COMPACT_ATOMS: atom_id res chain seq x y z
N MET A 1 -15.41 -16.17 -4.55
CA MET A 1 -14.60 -15.29 -5.41
C MET A 1 -14.59 -13.91 -4.77
N VAL A 2 -13.48 -13.18 -4.89
CA VAL A 2 -13.33 -11.84 -4.28
C VAL A 2 -14.35 -10.87 -4.89
N GLU A 3 -15.14 -10.25 -4.01
CA GLU A 3 -16.22 -9.30 -4.30
C GLU A 3 -15.83 -7.87 -3.88
N THR A 4 -14.99 -7.71 -2.86
CA THR A 4 -14.56 -6.41 -2.34
C THR A 4 -13.06 -6.38 -2.09
N ILE A 5 -12.41 -5.32 -2.52
CA ILE A 5 -10.99 -5.06 -2.26
C ILE A 5 -10.88 -3.69 -1.60
N TYR A 6 -10.35 -3.68 -0.39
CA TYR A 6 -9.87 -2.47 0.26
C TYR A 6 -8.38 -2.33 0.00
N PHE A 7 -7.93 -1.12 -0.31
CA PHE A 7 -6.53 -0.75 -0.31
C PHE A 7 -6.28 0.29 0.77
N ALA A 8 -5.17 0.15 1.47
CA ALA A 8 -4.65 1.20 2.33
C ALA A 8 -3.16 1.41 2.07
N ARG A 9 -2.75 2.69 2.01
CA ARG A 9 -1.33 3.03 2.06
C ARG A 9 -0.81 2.79 3.48
N HIS A 10 0.48 2.46 3.62
CA HIS A 10 1.15 2.52 4.91
C HIS A 10 0.94 3.88 5.63
N GLY A 11 1.09 3.88 6.95
CA GLY A 11 1.00 5.10 7.76
C GLY A 11 2.20 6.03 7.63
N HIS A 12 2.14 7.16 8.33
CA HIS A 12 3.19 8.18 8.38
C HIS A 12 4.54 7.61 8.81
N ARG A 13 5.58 7.87 8.01
CA ARG A 13 6.92 7.28 8.20
C ARG A 13 7.75 8.05 9.22
N MET A 14 8.66 7.34 9.90
CA MET A 14 9.56 7.96 10.88
C MET A 14 10.59 8.89 10.22
N ASP A 15 11.06 8.54 9.03
CA ASP A 15 12.10 9.30 8.32
C ASP A 15 11.59 10.61 7.68
N TRP A 16 10.29 10.89 7.76
CA TRP A 16 9.71 12.20 7.45
C TRP A 16 9.83 13.20 8.61
N ILE A 17 9.96 12.71 9.84
CA ILE A 17 10.10 13.55 11.05
C ILE A 17 11.57 13.79 11.36
N MET A 18 12.37 12.73 11.25
CA MET A 18 13.79 12.77 11.59
C MET A 18 14.62 12.36 10.37
N PRO A 19 15.18 13.32 9.61
CA PRO A 19 16.06 13.00 8.49
C PRO A 19 17.28 12.25 9.02
N ILE A 20 17.54 11.08 8.44
CA ILE A 20 18.49 10.10 8.99
C ILE A 20 19.92 10.55 8.75
N ASN A 21 20.63 10.84 9.83
CA ASN A 21 22.09 10.68 9.89
C ASN A 21 22.38 9.41 10.71
N ASN A 22 22.63 8.29 10.04
CA ASN A 22 23.15 7.01 10.60
C ASN A 22 22.30 6.14 11.54
N THR A 23 20.97 6.28 11.58
CA THR A 23 20.13 5.28 12.28
C THR A 23 19.76 4.14 11.33
N THR A 24 20.33 2.96 11.58
CA THR A 24 19.99 1.70 10.90
C THR A 24 18.49 1.43 11.03
N TYR A 25 17.81 1.31 9.89
CA TYR A 25 16.43 0.82 9.82
C TYR A 25 16.30 -0.54 10.53
N PRO A 26 15.11 -0.94 11.01
CA PRO A 26 14.95 -2.19 11.78
C PRO A 26 15.51 -3.43 11.06
N THR A 27 15.40 -3.46 9.74
CA THR A 27 15.90 -4.53 8.86
C THR A 27 17.35 -4.33 8.40
N ASN A 28 17.97 -3.21 8.77
CA ASN A 28 19.24 -2.70 8.25
C ASN A 28 19.27 -2.47 6.72
N LEU A 29 18.12 -2.52 6.04
CA LEU A 29 18.01 -2.25 4.61
C LEU A 29 17.71 -0.77 4.35
N SER A 30 18.38 -0.18 3.36
CA SER A 30 18.09 1.18 2.91
C SER A 30 16.62 1.34 2.49
N TRP A 31 16.04 2.50 2.81
CA TRP A 31 14.67 2.89 2.45
C TRP A 31 13.58 1.97 3.02
N ASP A 32 13.85 1.33 4.15
CA ASP A 32 12.91 0.51 4.89
C ASP A 32 12.57 1.08 6.29
N PRO A 33 12.10 2.36 6.37
CA PRO A 33 11.72 2.98 7.64
C PRO A 33 10.56 2.26 8.31
N ARG A 34 10.57 2.32 9.65
CA ARG A 34 9.38 2.10 10.46
C ARG A 34 8.38 3.25 10.36
N LEU A 35 7.16 2.99 10.81
CA LEU A 35 6.18 4.05 11.08
C LEU A 35 6.66 4.95 12.23
N SER A 36 6.30 6.22 12.12
CA SER A 36 6.29 7.14 13.26
C SER A 36 5.18 6.75 14.26
N ASP A 37 5.21 7.30 15.47
CA ASP A 37 4.14 7.07 16.45
C ASP A 37 2.79 7.58 15.91
N HIS A 38 2.81 8.69 15.16
CA HIS A 38 1.66 9.19 14.40
C HIS A 38 1.15 8.17 13.37
N GLY A 39 2.04 7.58 12.59
CA GLY A 39 1.69 6.55 11.60
C GLY A 39 1.12 5.27 12.23
N CYS A 40 1.59 4.90 13.44
CA CYS A 40 1.00 3.83 14.22
C CYS A 40 -0.45 4.17 14.66
N ASN A 41 -0.69 5.41 15.09
CA ASN A 41 -2.03 5.87 15.45
C ASN A 41 -2.98 5.90 14.26
N GLN A 42 -2.54 6.35 13.08
CA GLN A 42 -3.33 6.29 11.85
C GLN A 42 -3.76 4.83 11.53
N ALA A 43 -2.85 3.86 11.65
CA ALA A 43 -3.18 2.45 11.44
C ALA A 43 -4.17 1.92 12.50
N LEU A 44 -4.05 2.37 13.75
CA LEU A 44 -4.97 2.02 14.83
C LEU A 44 -6.37 2.59 14.56
N GLU A 45 -6.49 3.84 14.14
CA GLU A 45 -7.77 4.48 13.78
C GLU A 45 -8.43 3.75 12.61
N LEU A 46 -7.67 3.40 11.57
CA LEU A 46 -8.17 2.61 10.45
C LEU A 46 -8.66 1.22 10.91
N SER A 47 -7.94 0.56 11.83
CA SER A 47 -8.39 -0.72 12.41
C SER A 47 -9.71 -0.59 13.17
N GLN A 48 -9.89 0.52 13.91
CA GLN A 48 -11.12 0.81 14.64
C GLN A 48 -12.28 1.10 13.69
N TYR A 49 -12.03 1.74 12.55
CA TYR A 49 -13.02 1.95 11.51
C TYR A 49 -13.62 0.63 11.01
N PHE A 50 -12.79 -0.37 10.72
CA PHE A 50 -13.29 -1.69 10.30
C PHE A 50 -14.19 -2.34 11.36
N VAL A 51 -13.77 -2.31 12.63
CA VAL A 51 -14.56 -2.87 13.74
C VAL A 51 -15.87 -2.11 13.95
N LYS A 52 -15.81 -0.78 14.03
CA LYS A 52 -16.97 0.08 14.31
C LYS A 52 -18.06 -0.05 13.23
N ASN A 53 -17.65 -0.21 11.98
CA ASN A 53 -18.57 -0.37 10.84
C ASN A 53 -18.92 -1.83 10.55
N ASN A 54 -18.49 -2.77 11.40
CA ASN A 54 -18.72 -4.21 11.23
C ASN A 54 -18.29 -4.72 9.84
N ILE A 55 -17.16 -4.19 9.33
CA ILE A 55 -16.60 -4.59 8.03
C ILE A 55 -15.82 -5.88 8.23
N LYS A 56 -16.27 -6.94 7.57
CA LYS A 56 -15.62 -8.24 7.64
C LYS A 56 -14.55 -8.36 6.55
N ILE A 57 -13.29 -8.34 6.96
CA ILE A 57 -12.14 -8.66 6.11
C ILE A 57 -11.85 -10.16 6.24
N ASP A 58 -11.73 -10.87 5.11
CA ASP A 58 -11.39 -12.29 5.12
C ASP A 58 -9.87 -12.52 5.05
N ARG A 59 -9.13 -11.60 4.43
CA ARG A 59 -7.68 -11.71 4.27
C ARG A 59 -6.96 -10.37 4.16
N ILE A 60 -5.78 -10.29 4.75
CA ILE A 60 -4.86 -9.15 4.61
C ILE A 60 -3.65 -9.56 3.76
N TYR A 61 -3.47 -8.91 2.63
CA TYR A 61 -2.23 -8.96 1.86
C TYR A 61 -1.40 -7.70 2.13
N SER A 62 -0.10 -7.87 2.29
CA SER A 62 0.81 -6.74 2.52
C SER A 62 2.02 -6.81 1.61
N SER A 63 2.49 -5.63 1.20
CA SER A 63 3.86 -5.47 0.73
C SER A 63 4.87 -5.94 1.80
N PRO A 64 6.04 -6.48 1.41
CA PRO A 64 7.04 -7.00 2.35
C PRO A 64 7.86 -5.93 3.08
N LEU A 65 7.66 -4.63 2.80
CA LEU A 65 8.43 -3.57 3.45
C LEU A 65 7.95 -3.36 4.89
N TYR A 66 8.87 -2.93 5.77
CA TYR A 66 8.62 -2.84 7.21
C TYR A 66 7.42 -1.95 7.53
N ARG A 67 7.33 -0.76 6.92
CA ARG A 67 6.22 0.18 7.12
C ARG A 67 4.84 -0.41 6.78
N THR A 68 4.74 -1.18 5.70
CA THR A 68 3.47 -1.81 5.28
C THR A 68 3.13 -2.98 6.20
N LEU A 69 4.12 -3.79 6.60
CA LEU A 69 3.91 -4.88 7.56
C LEU A 69 3.54 -4.38 8.95
N GLN A 70 4.12 -3.25 9.38
CA GLN A 70 3.76 -2.63 10.65
C GLN A 70 2.32 -2.09 10.63
N THR A 71 1.90 -1.41 9.55
CA THR A 71 0.49 -1.01 9.37
C THR A 71 -0.43 -2.23 9.35
N ALA A 72 -0.08 -3.27 8.58
CA ALA A 72 -0.86 -4.50 8.49
C ALA A 72 -0.98 -5.22 9.84
N THR A 73 0.09 -5.26 10.63
CA THR A 73 0.13 -5.91 11.96
C THR A 73 -0.83 -5.25 12.94
N ILE A 74 -0.80 -3.91 13.02
CA ILE A 74 -1.72 -3.16 13.90
C ILE A 74 -3.19 -3.46 13.55
N ILE A 75 -3.52 -3.54 12.26
CA ILE A 75 -4.87 -3.86 11.80
C ILE A 75 -5.20 -5.35 12.06
N ALA A 76 -4.27 -6.25 11.74
CA ALA A 76 -4.44 -7.69 11.89
C ALA A 76 -4.61 -8.10 13.37
N ASP A 77 -3.92 -7.44 14.29
CA ASP A 77 -4.10 -7.60 15.74
C ASP A 77 -5.54 -7.29 16.17
N LYS A 78 -6.12 -6.24 15.59
CA LYS A 78 -7.48 -5.82 15.92
C LYS A 78 -8.56 -6.71 15.31
N LEU A 79 -8.32 -7.21 14.09
CA LEU A 79 -9.26 -8.03 13.34
C LEU A 79 -9.08 -9.55 13.58
N ASP A 80 -8.04 -9.92 14.32
CA ASP A 80 -7.60 -11.30 14.54
C ASP A 80 -7.38 -12.09 13.25
N LEU A 81 -6.55 -11.54 12.37
CA LEU A 81 -6.23 -12.12 11.06
C LEU A 81 -4.73 -12.39 10.91
N GLU A 82 -4.39 -13.25 9.97
CA GLU A 82 -3.01 -13.43 9.50
C GLU A 82 -2.68 -12.44 8.37
N ILE A 83 -1.38 -12.24 8.12
CA ILE A 83 -0.85 -11.36 7.08
C ILE A 83 -0.15 -12.21 6.02
N PHE A 84 -0.56 -12.03 4.77
CA PHE A 84 -0.02 -12.74 3.61
C PHE A 84 0.90 -11.79 2.84
N ILE A 85 2.20 -12.04 2.87
CA ILE A 85 3.18 -11.18 2.20
C ILE A 85 3.14 -11.41 0.71
N GLU A 86 2.76 -10.41 -0.09
CA GLU A 86 2.76 -10.49 -1.54
C GLU A 86 3.79 -9.52 -2.14
N TYR A 87 4.83 -10.06 -2.76
CA TYR A 87 5.91 -9.25 -3.34
C TYR A 87 5.48 -8.40 -4.53
N GLY A 88 4.40 -8.79 -5.22
CA GLY A 88 3.77 -7.97 -6.26
C GLY A 88 3.22 -6.64 -5.75
N LEU A 89 3.10 -6.44 -4.43
CA LEU A 89 2.66 -5.19 -3.79
C LEU A 89 3.83 -4.30 -3.35
N SER A 90 5.08 -4.66 -3.66
CA SER A 90 6.26 -3.86 -3.31
C SER A 90 6.23 -2.44 -3.87
N GLU A 91 7.04 -1.57 -3.25
CA GLU A 91 7.23 -0.18 -3.64
C GLU A 91 7.66 -0.07 -5.11
N TRP A 92 7.32 1.06 -5.73
CA TRP A 92 7.82 1.40 -7.05
C TRP A 92 9.16 2.15 -6.95
N TYR A 93 10.16 1.69 -7.69
CA TYR A 93 11.42 2.39 -7.84
C TYR A 93 11.61 2.79 -9.30
N ASN A 94 11.53 4.10 -9.58
CA ASN A 94 11.75 4.63 -10.92
C ASN A 94 13.25 4.48 -11.29
N PRO A 95 13.61 3.74 -12.35
CA PRO A 95 15.00 3.52 -12.72
C PRO A 95 15.71 4.80 -13.22
N PHE A 96 14.96 5.83 -13.62
CA PHE A 96 15.52 7.12 -14.03
C PHE A 96 15.91 8.02 -12.85
N GLU A 97 15.30 7.81 -11.68
CA GLU A 97 15.55 8.58 -10.45
C GLU A 97 16.42 7.82 -9.44
N THR A 98 16.27 6.49 -9.41
CA THR A 98 16.88 5.63 -8.40
C THR A 98 17.90 4.69 -9.05
N LYS A 99 19.09 4.59 -8.44
CA LYS A 99 20.16 3.67 -8.86
C LYS A 99 20.38 2.52 -7.89
N ILE A 100 19.66 2.53 -6.77
CA ILE A 100 19.65 1.49 -5.75
C ILE A 100 18.21 1.01 -5.63
N TYR A 101 18.00 -0.30 -5.81
CA TYR A 101 16.70 -0.94 -5.73
C TYR A 101 16.70 -1.84 -4.48
N PRO A 102 16.40 -1.28 -3.30
CA PRO A 102 16.42 -2.08 -2.09
C PRO A 102 15.37 -3.19 -2.20
N GLY A 103 15.80 -4.42 -1.96
CA GLY A 103 14.91 -5.56 -1.80
C GLY A 103 14.13 -5.49 -0.48
N CYS A 104 13.50 -6.59 -0.11
CA CYS A 104 12.90 -6.73 1.22
C CYS A 104 13.78 -7.58 2.14
N ALA A 105 13.51 -7.49 3.44
CA ALA A 105 14.17 -8.35 4.41
C ALA A 105 13.80 -9.83 4.21
N PRO A 106 14.67 -10.77 4.62
CA PRO A 106 14.34 -12.19 4.63
C PRO A 106 13.08 -12.47 5.46
N LEU A 107 12.25 -13.41 4.99
CA LEU A 107 11.01 -13.79 5.68
C LEU A 107 11.24 -14.18 7.14
N SER A 108 12.33 -14.89 7.45
CA SER A 108 12.67 -15.28 8.82
C SER A 108 12.81 -14.08 9.75
N LEU A 109 13.50 -13.03 9.30
CA LEU A 109 13.67 -11.79 10.06
C LEU A 109 12.34 -11.03 10.19
N LEU A 110 11.53 -11.01 9.13
CA LEU A 110 10.21 -10.36 9.18
C LEU A 110 9.27 -11.06 10.17
N CYS A 111 9.30 -12.39 10.24
CA CYS A 111 8.52 -13.16 11.22
C CYS A 111 8.93 -12.91 12.67
N GLU A 112 10.19 -12.55 12.93
CA GLU A 112 10.64 -12.13 14.27
C GLU A 112 9.98 -10.80 14.68
N PHE A 113 9.82 -9.86 13.75
CA PHE A 113 9.19 -8.57 14.02
C PHE A 113 7.66 -8.62 14.00
N PHE A 114 7.06 -9.46 13.16
CA PHE A 114 5.63 -9.49 12.89
C PHE A 114 5.07 -10.92 12.98
N PRO A 115 4.69 -11.39 14.19
CA PRO A 115 4.26 -12.77 14.41
C PRO A 115 2.98 -13.20 13.68
N ARG A 116 2.17 -12.26 13.18
CA ARG A 116 0.95 -12.56 12.40
C ARG A 116 1.21 -12.89 10.93
N ILE A 117 2.46 -12.82 10.46
CA ILE A 117 2.80 -13.25 9.11
C ILE A 117 2.52 -14.74 8.97
N ASN A 118 1.72 -15.10 7.97
CA ASN A 118 1.59 -16.47 7.53
C ASN A 118 2.88 -16.88 6.79
N SER A 119 3.75 -17.62 7.46
CA SER A 119 5.05 -18.03 6.92
C SER A 119 4.97 -19.14 5.86
N THR A 120 3.78 -19.72 5.64
CA THR A 120 3.56 -20.80 4.66
C THR A 120 3.05 -20.30 3.32
N TYR A 121 2.55 -19.05 3.28
CA TYR A 121 2.13 -18.41 2.03
C TYR A 121 3.34 -18.18 1.12
N ILE A 122 3.18 -18.57 -0.15
CA ILE A 122 4.18 -18.34 -1.19
C ILE A 122 3.69 -17.16 -2.06
N PRO A 123 4.41 -16.04 -2.10
CA PRO A 123 4.07 -14.90 -2.94
C PRO A 123 3.89 -15.32 -4.41
N ILE A 124 2.81 -14.86 -5.04
CA ILE A 124 2.46 -15.26 -6.41
C ILE A 124 3.34 -14.51 -7.42
N THR A 125 3.60 -13.23 -7.14
CA THR A 125 4.44 -12.39 -7.99
C THR A 125 5.87 -12.41 -7.45
N LYS A 126 6.84 -12.45 -8.37
CA LYS A 126 8.25 -12.31 -7.98
C LYS A 126 8.52 -10.91 -7.50
N LEU A 127 9.43 -10.77 -6.54
CA LEU A 127 9.88 -9.46 -6.07
C LEU A 127 10.49 -8.66 -7.24
N PRO A 128 10.02 -7.43 -7.49
CA PRO A 128 10.70 -6.51 -8.40
C PRO A 128 12.08 -6.23 -7.84
N ASN A 129 13.11 -6.64 -8.58
CA ASN A 129 14.51 -6.59 -8.14
C ASN A 129 15.35 -5.59 -8.95
N ASN A 130 14.75 -4.99 -9.97
CA ASN A 130 15.28 -3.88 -10.74
C ASN A 130 14.21 -2.78 -10.72
N GLY A 131 14.61 -1.52 -10.88
CA GLY A 131 13.63 -0.44 -11.07
C GLY A 131 12.69 -0.77 -12.23
N GLU A 132 11.47 -0.25 -12.16
CA GLU A 132 10.42 -0.49 -13.16
C GLU A 132 10.04 0.84 -13.81
N THR A 133 9.79 0.85 -15.12
CA THR A 133 9.05 1.97 -15.72
C THR A 133 7.63 2.01 -15.17
N PHE A 134 6.92 3.12 -15.38
CA PHE A 134 5.55 3.23 -14.93
C PHE A 134 4.61 2.21 -15.61
N GLN A 135 4.81 1.95 -16.90
CA GLN A 135 4.08 0.93 -17.65
C GLN A 135 4.38 -0.48 -17.09
N GLU A 136 5.62 -0.75 -16.67
CA GLU A 136 5.99 -2.01 -16.03
C GLU A 136 5.34 -2.19 -14.66
N LEU A 137 5.29 -1.12 -13.84
CA LEU A 137 4.55 -1.08 -12.59
C LEU A 137 3.07 -1.42 -12.82
N HIS A 138 2.43 -0.79 -13.81
CA HIS A 138 1.04 -1.07 -14.17
C HIS A 138 0.82 -2.52 -14.59
N ARG A 139 1.73 -3.08 -15.41
CA ARG A 139 1.69 -4.49 -15.82
C ARG A 139 1.85 -5.42 -14.62
N ARG A 140 2.77 -5.13 -13.70
CA ARG A 140 2.96 -5.89 -12.46
C ARG A 140 1.72 -5.86 -11.60
N MET A 141 1.18 -4.67 -11.34
CA MET A 141 0.01 -4.52 -10.47
C MET A 141 -1.22 -5.18 -11.09
N ASN A 142 -1.44 -5.06 -12.39
CA ASN A 142 -2.52 -5.79 -13.08
C ASN A 142 -2.40 -7.31 -12.88
N LYS A 143 -1.21 -7.88 -13.12
CA LYS A 143 -0.96 -9.33 -12.90
C LYS A 143 -1.18 -9.71 -11.43
N THR A 144 -0.66 -8.92 -10.50
CA THR A 144 -0.78 -9.17 -9.06
C THR A 144 -2.25 -9.17 -8.64
N MET A 145 -3.02 -8.14 -9.02
CA MET A 145 -4.43 -8.04 -8.66
C MET A 145 -5.26 -9.19 -9.25
N GLN A 146 -5.06 -9.55 -10.52
CA GLN A 146 -5.74 -10.70 -11.13
C GLN A 146 -5.44 -12.00 -10.39
N SER A 147 -4.20 -12.18 -9.95
CA SER A 147 -3.77 -13.36 -9.20
C SER A 147 -4.42 -13.41 -7.81
N LEU A 148 -4.43 -12.30 -7.07
CA LEU A 148 -5.07 -12.22 -5.76
C LEU A 148 -6.58 -12.48 -5.82
N ILE A 149 -7.26 -11.97 -6.85
CA ILE A 149 -8.70 -12.19 -7.08
C ILE A 149 -9.02 -13.66 -7.36
N SER A 150 -8.11 -14.36 -8.04
CA SER A 150 -8.30 -15.73 -8.51
C SER A 150 -7.68 -16.78 -7.60
N ALA A 151 -7.07 -16.37 -6.49
CA ALA A 151 -6.30 -17.27 -5.63
C ALA A 151 -7.18 -18.30 -4.92
N GLU A 152 -8.31 -17.86 -4.34
CA GLU A 152 -9.17 -18.71 -3.51
C GLU A 152 -10.66 -18.34 -3.64
N ASP A 153 -11.52 -19.37 -3.79
CA ASP A 153 -12.95 -19.17 -4.03
C ASP A 153 -13.77 -18.80 -2.78
N ASN A 154 -13.29 -19.12 -1.58
CA ASN A 154 -13.96 -18.84 -0.31
C ASN A 154 -13.69 -17.43 0.23
N ILE A 155 -12.78 -16.67 -0.38
CA ILE A 155 -12.44 -15.30 0.02
C ILE A 155 -13.35 -14.32 -0.73
N LYS A 156 -14.03 -13.43 0.01
CA LYS A 156 -14.93 -12.41 -0.55
C LYS A 156 -14.38 -11.00 -0.38
N CYS A 157 -13.76 -10.69 0.75
CA CYS A 157 -13.24 -9.37 1.06
C CYS A 157 -11.76 -9.43 1.44
N ILE A 158 -10.93 -8.69 0.72
CA ILE A 158 -9.50 -8.59 1.02
C ILE A 158 -9.11 -7.15 1.35
N LEU A 159 -8.13 -7.00 2.24
CA LEU A 159 -7.44 -5.75 2.52
C LEU A 159 -6.01 -5.82 1.99
N VAL A 160 -5.60 -4.82 1.22
CA VAL A 160 -4.29 -4.73 0.58
C VAL A 160 -3.53 -3.55 1.17
N ILE A 161 -2.46 -3.82 1.93
CA ILE A 161 -1.58 -2.80 2.51
C ILE A 161 -0.36 -2.60 1.63
N VAL A 162 -0.21 -1.38 1.10
CA VAL A 162 0.67 -1.11 -0.05
C VAL A 162 1.27 0.32 0.01
N HIS A 163 2.02 0.70 -1.01
CA HIS A 163 2.62 2.03 -1.19
C HIS A 163 1.85 2.86 -2.20
N ALA A 164 2.14 4.16 -2.29
CA ALA A 164 1.35 5.09 -3.08
C ALA A 164 1.23 4.71 -4.56
N ALA A 165 2.36 4.58 -5.26
CA ALA A 165 2.38 4.27 -6.69
C ALA A 165 1.71 2.92 -7.00
N SER A 166 2.05 1.89 -6.21
CA SER A 166 1.48 0.55 -6.35
C SER A 166 -0.02 0.51 -6.04
N LEU A 167 -0.51 1.30 -5.08
CA LEU A 167 -1.95 1.45 -4.82
C LEU A 167 -2.66 2.04 -6.04
N VAL A 168 -2.15 3.16 -6.57
CA VAL A 168 -2.76 3.84 -7.72
C VAL A 168 -2.78 2.91 -8.94
N ALA A 169 -1.65 2.28 -9.27
CA ALA A 169 -1.57 1.32 -10.38
C ALA A 169 -2.50 0.11 -10.17
N GLY A 170 -2.60 -0.42 -8.95
CA GLY A 170 -3.50 -1.51 -8.60
C GLY A 170 -4.97 -1.15 -8.77
N VAL A 171 -5.39 0.02 -8.28
CA VAL A 171 -6.77 0.51 -8.40
C VAL A 171 -7.11 0.77 -9.87
N LYS A 172 -6.25 1.48 -10.62
CA LYS A 172 -6.44 1.74 -12.05
C LYS A 172 -6.56 0.43 -12.86
N ALA A 173 -5.76 -0.58 -12.52
CA ALA A 173 -5.84 -1.90 -13.17
C ALA A 173 -7.18 -2.61 -12.91
N LEU A 174 -7.73 -2.51 -11.70
CA LEU A 174 -9.04 -3.10 -11.38
C LEU A 174 -10.18 -2.43 -12.12
N ILE A 175 -10.28 -1.11 -12.03
CA ILE A 175 -11.42 -0.34 -12.57
C ILE A 175 -11.30 -0.11 -14.09
N LYS A 176 -10.13 -0.43 -14.69
CA LYS A 176 -9.82 -0.25 -16.11
C LYS A 176 -10.01 1.19 -16.59
N GLN A 177 -9.63 2.15 -15.74
CA GLN A 177 -9.68 3.59 -16.05
C GLN A 177 -8.28 4.19 -15.83
N PRO A 178 -7.42 4.25 -16.87
CA PRO A 178 -6.04 4.72 -16.73
C PRO A 178 -5.95 6.18 -16.27
N ASN A 179 -6.91 7.01 -16.65
CA ASN A 179 -6.93 8.45 -16.34
C ASN A 179 -7.62 8.78 -14.99
N ALA A 180 -8.02 7.76 -14.22
CA ALA A 180 -8.68 8.01 -12.93
C ALA A 180 -7.70 8.64 -11.93
N VAL A 181 -8.12 9.72 -11.28
CA VAL A 181 -7.38 10.35 -10.19
C VAL A 181 -7.64 9.57 -8.91
N ILE A 182 -6.58 8.96 -8.38
CA ILE A 182 -6.66 8.14 -7.15
C ILE A 182 -5.93 8.87 -6.03
N ASN A 183 -6.63 9.15 -4.93
CA ASN A 183 -6.04 9.74 -3.73
C ASN A 183 -5.35 8.65 -2.89
N CYS A 184 -4.17 8.98 -2.38
CA CYS A 184 -3.33 8.04 -1.67
C CYS A 184 -2.56 8.71 -0.51
N ALA A 185 -3.29 9.40 0.37
CA ALA A 185 -2.78 9.84 1.67
C ALA A 185 -2.37 8.65 2.56
N THR A 186 -1.54 8.90 3.57
CA THR A 186 -1.14 7.85 4.53
C THR A 186 -2.34 7.26 5.25
N CYS A 187 -2.40 5.94 5.35
CA CYS A 187 -3.55 5.19 5.90
C CYS A 187 -4.92 5.55 5.30
N SER A 188 -4.98 6.21 4.14
CA SER A 188 -6.25 6.44 3.46
C SER A 188 -6.83 5.10 2.97
N LEU A 189 -8.16 5.02 2.94
CA LEU A 189 -8.88 3.82 2.56
C LEU A 189 -9.52 4.00 1.17
N THR A 190 -9.10 3.15 0.25
CA THR A 190 -9.72 3.03 -1.08
C THR A 190 -10.51 1.73 -1.15
N LYS A 191 -11.73 1.76 -1.68
CA LYS A 191 -12.60 0.59 -1.79
C LYS A 191 -13.02 0.38 -3.23
N CYS A 192 -12.76 -0.81 -3.74
CA CYS A 192 -13.28 -1.29 -5.01
C CYS A 192 -14.23 -2.46 -4.78
N THR A 193 -15.41 -2.42 -5.39
CA THR A 193 -16.39 -3.52 -5.35
C THR A 193 -16.61 -4.09 -6.74
N ARG A 194 -16.80 -5.40 -6.82
CA ARG A 194 -17.12 -6.09 -8.06
C ARG A 194 -18.61 -5.90 -8.37
N SER A 195 -18.91 -5.37 -9.55
CA SER A 195 -20.26 -5.31 -10.11
C SER A 195 -20.29 -6.10 -11.41
N GLN A 196 -20.98 -7.24 -11.42
CA GLN A 196 -20.97 -8.19 -12.54
C GLN A 196 -19.53 -8.63 -12.90
N GLU A 197 -19.03 -8.18 -14.07
CA GLU A 197 -17.68 -8.46 -14.59
C GLU A 197 -16.72 -7.26 -14.48
N SER A 198 -17.15 -6.15 -13.87
CA SER A 198 -16.34 -4.94 -13.70
C SER A 198 -16.10 -4.60 -12.22
N TRP A 199 -15.17 -3.68 -11.97
CA TRP A 199 -14.90 -3.12 -10.65
C TRP A 199 -15.30 -1.66 -10.61
N VAL A 200 -15.92 -1.26 -9.50
CA VAL A 200 -16.36 0.12 -9.24
C VAL A 200 -15.57 0.67 -8.07
N LEU A 201 -15.02 1.88 -8.23
CA LEU A 201 -14.39 2.64 -7.15
C LEU A 201 -15.47 3.30 -6.29
N GLU A 202 -15.67 2.81 -5.07
CA GLU A 202 -16.68 3.32 -4.13
C GLU A 202 -16.12 4.31 -3.12
N LEU A 203 -14.87 4.10 -2.68
CA LEU A 203 -14.14 5.04 -1.82
C LEU A 203 -12.79 5.34 -2.47
N ASN A 204 -12.42 6.61 -2.56
CA ASN A 204 -11.19 7.05 -3.22
C ASN A 204 -10.28 7.79 -2.23
N GLY A 205 -9.40 7.05 -1.57
CA GLY A 205 -8.48 7.58 -0.56
C GLY A 205 -9.20 8.27 0.59
N ASP A 206 -10.27 7.65 1.11
CA ASP A 206 -11.04 8.19 2.22
C ASP A 206 -10.18 8.27 3.49
N THR A 207 -10.22 9.42 4.16
CA THR A 207 -9.51 9.68 5.41
C THR A 207 -10.48 10.10 6.52
N SER A 208 -11.78 9.89 6.33
CA SER A 208 -12.82 10.25 7.31
C SER A 208 -12.68 9.51 8.65
N SER A 209 -11.94 8.40 8.66
CA SER A 209 -11.59 7.64 9.86
C SER A 209 -10.39 8.18 10.63
N LEU A 210 -9.56 9.03 10.00
CA LEU A 210 -8.33 9.53 10.56
C LEU A 210 -8.58 10.87 11.27
N SER A 211 -8.11 11.01 12.51
CA SER A 211 -8.36 12.22 13.31
C SER A 211 -7.75 13.49 12.71
N HIS A 212 -6.65 13.35 11.97
CA HIS A 212 -5.95 14.43 11.28
C HIS A 212 -6.29 14.54 9.78
N GLY A 213 -7.23 13.72 9.28
CA GLY A 213 -7.65 13.74 7.89
C GLY A 213 -6.55 13.34 6.90
N SER A 214 -6.47 14.04 5.78
CA SER A 214 -5.55 13.71 4.68
C SER A 214 -4.17 14.31 4.89
N GLU A 215 -3.15 13.45 4.91
CA GLU A 215 -1.75 13.83 5.04
C GLU A 215 -0.89 13.12 3.97
N ASN A 216 0.12 13.82 3.45
CA ASN A 216 1.06 13.29 2.45
C ASN A 216 0.36 12.63 1.23
N ASN A 217 -0.72 13.24 0.74
CA ASN A 217 -1.48 12.70 -0.38
C ASN A 217 -0.63 12.67 -1.65
N CYS A 218 -0.55 11.51 -2.29
CA CYS A 218 0.13 11.36 -3.58
C CYS A 218 -0.91 11.17 -4.68
N ILE A 219 -0.74 11.91 -5.77
CA ILE A 219 -1.50 11.77 -7.00
C ILE A 219 -0.48 11.53 -8.13
N PHE A 220 -0.76 10.55 -8.99
CA PHE A 220 0.07 10.24 -10.16
C PHE A 220 -0.70 10.64 -11.41
N THR A 221 -0.15 11.60 -12.15
CA THR A 221 -0.72 12.12 -13.39
C THR A 221 0.23 11.85 -14.53
N GLU A 222 -0.30 11.35 -15.65
CA GLU A 222 0.48 11.24 -16.87
C GLU A 222 0.75 12.65 -17.42
N VAL A 223 2.02 13.02 -17.60
CA VAL A 223 2.40 14.27 -18.25
C VAL A 223 2.95 13.91 -19.64
N VAL A 224 2.30 14.41 -20.69
CA VAL A 224 2.80 14.23 -22.04
C VAL A 224 3.75 15.40 -22.33
N GLU A 225 5.05 15.22 -22.11
CA GLU A 225 6.07 16.19 -22.55
C GLU A 225 6.90 15.62 -23.72
N ASN A 226 6.73 16.21 -24.90
CA ASN A 226 7.59 16.09 -26.10
C ASN A 226 8.12 14.67 -26.39
N ASP A 227 7.32 13.87 -27.08
CA ASP A 227 7.64 12.54 -27.65
C ASP A 227 8.14 11.46 -26.67
N ASN A 228 8.18 11.75 -25.36
CA ASN A 228 8.34 10.75 -24.32
C ASN A 228 7.19 10.91 -23.31
N ASP A 229 6.38 9.87 -23.13
CA ASP A 229 5.38 9.84 -22.05
C ASP A 229 6.12 9.80 -20.70
N VAL A 230 6.16 10.91 -19.96
CA VAL A 230 6.83 11.02 -18.65
C VAL A 230 5.79 11.30 -17.58
N GLU A 231 5.61 10.39 -16.62
CA GLU A 231 4.66 10.63 -15.53
C GLU A 231 5.31 11.29 -14.32
N GLU A 232 4.62 12.27 -13.74
CA GLU A 232 5.07 12.98 -12.55
C GLU A 232 4.20 12.62 -11.35
N MET A 233 4.84 12.30 -10.23
CA MET A 233 4.15 12.12 -8.95
C MET A 233 4.02 13.49 -8.26
N GLN A 234 2.80 13.99 -8.14
CA GLN A 234 2.52 15.18 -7.35
C GLN A 234 2.20 14.77 -5.91
N ILE A 235 3.03 15.21 -4.96
CA ILE A 235 2.77 15.08 -3.54
C ILE A 235 2.09 16.37 -3.06
N ASN A 236 0.80 16.31 -2.76
CA ASN A 236 0.07 17.40 -2.15
C ASN A 236 0.28 17.35 -0.64
N ASN A 237 1.29 18.06 -0.15
CA ASN A 237 1.46 18.31 1.28
C ASN A 237 0.45 19.38 1.72
N THR A 238 -0.73 18.94 2.16
CA THR A 238 -1.59 19.80 2.98
C THR A 238 -1.03 19.81 4.41
N GLU A 239 0.10 20.48 4.62
CA GLU A 239 0.41 21.01 5.95
C GLU A 239 -0.58 22.14 6.20
N SER A 240 -1.72 21.85 6.84
CA SER A 240 -2.56 22.90 7.38
C SER A 240 -1.80 23.55 8.53
N GLU A 241 -1.55 24.86 8.38
CA GLU A 241 -1.21 25.81 9.44
C GLU A 241 -1.96 25.49 10.74
N PHE A 242 -1.30 24.80 11.67
CA PHE A 242 -1.66 24.82 13.08
C PHE A 242 -0.44 25.26 13.89
N MET A 243 -0.02 26.50 13.63
CA MET A 243 0.64 27.33 14.64
C MET A 243 -0.19 28.61 14.79
N SER A 244 -1.12 28.57 15.75
CA SER A 244 -1.64 29.73 16.47
C SER A 244 -1.33 29.57 17.94
#